data_AF-A0A561WW44-F1
#
_entry.id   AF-A0A561WW44-F1
#
_cell.length_a   1.000
_cell.length_b   1.000
_cell.length_c   1.000
_cell.angle_alpha   90.00
_cell.angle_beta   90.00
_cell.angle_gamma   90.00
#
_symmetry.space_group_name_H-M   'P 1'
#
loop_
_entity.id
_entity.type
_entity.pdbx_description
1 polymer ?
#
loop_
_entity_poly.entity_id
_entity_poly.type
_entity_poly.pdbx_seq_one_letter_code
_entity_poly.pdbx_strand_id
1 'polypeptide(L)'
;MPGIVREALIARVGLVRLQADPAASGRLRVRLLAAFRKGGATISEAAGAYTALTGLGITGTPSEMKLLADRLTAAGATVLLTPR
;
A
#
# COMPACT_ATOMS: atom_id res chain seq x y z
N MET A 1 -14.39 14.69 12.23
CA MET A 1 -13.48 14.29 13.33
C MET A 1 -12.17 13.77 12.76
N PRO A 2 -11.14 14.59 12.41
CA PRO A 2 -10.06 13.96 11.64
C PRO A 2 -8.61 14.12 12.13
N GLY A 3 -8.12 15.32 12.45
CA GLY A 3 -6.67 15.52 12.63
C GLY A 3 -6.08 14.88 13.89
N ILE A 4 -6.57 15.32 15.05
CA ILE A 4 -6.00 14.96 16.37
C ILE A 4 -6.14 13.46 16.66
N VAL A 5 -7.25 12.84 16.25
CA VAL A 5 -7.49 11.41 16.47
C VAL A 5 -6.55 10.57 15.59
N ARG A 6 -6.28 11.01 14.36
CA ARG A 6 -5.36 10.32 13.44
C ARG A 6 -3.92 10.39 13.94
N GLU A 7 -3.46 11.55 14.39
CA GLU A 7 -2.11 11.70 14.93
C GLU A 7 -1.92 10.88 16.22
N ALA A 8 -2.90 10.91 17.13
CA ALA A 8 -2.84 10.11 18.36
C ALA A 8 -2.85 8.60 18.08
N LEU A 9 -3.62 8.14 17.06
CA LEU A 9 -3.58 6.76 16.60
C LEU A 9 -2.20 6.42 16.02
N ILE A 10 -1.65 7.24 15.14
CA ILE A 10 -0.31 7.03 14.56
C ILE A 10 0.75 6.95 15.66
N ALA A 11 0.72 7.86 16.65
CA ALA A 11 1.64 7.86 17.78
C ALA A 11 1.51 6.61 18.65
N ARG A 12 0.33 6.01 18.72
CA ARG A 12 0.04 4.83 19.54
C ARG A 12 0.32 3.50 18.85
N VAL A 13 0.04 3.37 17.55
CA VAL A 13 0.19 2.11 16.80
C VAL A 13 1.46 2.08 15.94
N GLY A 14 2.14 3.21 15.80
CA GLY A 14 3.29 3.37 14.92
C GLY A 14 2.91 3.39 13.44
N LEU A 15 3.92 3.51 12.59
CA LEU A 15 3.78 3.42 11.15
C LEU A 15 4.43 2.14 10.65
N VAL A 16 3.84 1.58 9.60
CA VAL A 16 4.37 0.40 8.91
C VAL A 16 4.55 0.78 7.46
N ARG A 17 5.61 0.26 6.86
CA ARG A 17 5.92 0.39 5.45
C ARG A 17 5.57 -0.90 4.73
N LEU A 18 4.85 -0.78 3.62
CA LEU A 18 4.53 -1.85 2.69
C LEU A 18 5.37 -1.68 1.42
N GLN A 19 6.13 -2.71 1.06
CA GLN A 19 6.89 -2.78 -0.18
C GLN A 19 6.51 -4.04 -0.95
N ALA A 20 6.46 -3.95 -2.27
CA ALA A 20 6.33 -5.12 -3.14
C ALA A 20 7.62 -5.34 -3.91
N ASP A 21 7.99 -6.60 -4.14
CA ASP A 21 9.17 -6.93 -4.93
C ASP A 21 8.97 -6.42 -6.38
N PRO A 22 9.84 -5.55 -6.91
CA PRO A 22 9.72 -5.02 -8.27
C PRO A 22 9.70 -6.12 -9.34
N ALA A 23 10.49 -7.18 -9.15
CA ALA A 23 10.64 -8.27 -10.12
C ALA A 23 9.37 -9.13 -10.19
N ALA A 24 8.79 -9.47 -9.03
CA ALA A 24 7.52 -10.17 -8.94
C ALA A 24 6.33 -9.28 -9.37
N SER A 25 6.38 -7.99 -9.03
CA SER A 25 5.29 -7.03 -9.28
C SER A 25 5.19 -6.59 -10.74
N GLY A 26 6.27 -6.64 -11.50
CA GLY A 26 6.28 -6.26 -12.93
C GLY A 26 5.27 -7.06 -13.76
N ARG A 27 5.13 -8.36 -13.50
CA ARG A 27 4.14 -9.24 -14.15
C ARG A 27 2.70 -8.97 -13.71
N LEU A 28 2.54 -8.33 -12.55
CA LEU A 28 1.26 -8.04 -11.92
C LEU A 28 0.85 -6.57 -12.06
N ARG A 29 1.66 -5.74 -12.71
CA ARG A 29 1.45 -4.30 -12.85
C ARG A 29 0.01 -3.95 -13.24
N VAL A 30 -0.55 -4.61 -14.25
CA VAL A 30 -1.92 -4.36 -14.71
C VAL A 30 -2.96 -4.74 -13.63
N ARG A 31 -2.77 -5.86 -12.94
CA ARG A 31 -3.67 -6.31 -11.85
C ARG A 31 -3.59 -5.39 -10.64
N LEU A 32 -2.40 -4.90 -10.32
CA LEU A 32 -2.15 -3.96 -9.24
C LEU A 32 -2.78 -2.60 -9.51
N LEU A 33 -2.61 -2.06 -10.73
CA LEU A 33 -3.29 -0.86 -11.16
C LEU A 33 -4.82 -1.03 -11.12
N ALA A 34 -5.35 -2.18 -11.54
CA ALA A 34 -6.77 -2.48 -11.45
C ALA A 34 -7.26 -2.52 -9.99
N ALA A 35 -6.46 -3.07 -9.07
CA ALA A 35 -6.79 -3.09 -7.63
C ALA A 35 -6.87 -1.67 -7.04
N PHE A 36 -5.93 -0.78 -7.39
CA PHE A 36 -5.97 0.63 -6.98
C PHE A 36 -7.19 1.36 -7.56
N ARG A 37 -7.49 1.16 -8.86
CA ARG A 37 -8.68 1.74 -9.49
C ARG A 37 -9.98 1.26 -8.88
N LYS A 38 -10.06 -0.02 -8.47
CA LYS A 38 -11.21 -0.55 -7.73
C LYS A 38 -11.38 0.11 -6.35
N GLY A 39 -10.29 0.63 -5.78
CA GLY A 39 -10.30 1.45 -4.57
C GLY A 39 -10.69 2.91 -4.80
N GLY A 40 -11.02 3.32 -6.02
CA GLY A 40 -11.42 4.69 -6.38
C GLY A 40 -10.26 5.58 -6.87
N ALA A 41 -9.04 5.06 -6.98
CA ALA A 41 -7.91 5.82 -7.50
C ALA A 41 -8.06 6.09 -9.01
N THR A 42 -7.68 7.29 -9.43
CA THR A 42 -7.42 7.60 -10.84
C THR A 42 -6.25 6.78 -11.38
N ILE A 43 -6.09 6.73 -12.71
CA ILE A 43 -4.98 6.02 -13.33
C ILE A 43 -3.63 6.61 -12.89
N SER A 44 -3.55 7.94 -12.78
CA SER A 44 -2.34 8.65 -12.34
C SER A 44 -1.99 8.32 -10.87
N GLU A 45 -2.99 8.29 -9.98
CA GLU A 45 -2.80 7.90 -8.59
C GLU A 45 -2.42 6.42 -8.45
N ALA A 46 -3.04 5.54 -9.25
CA ALA A 46 -2.70 4.12 -9.26
C ALA A 46 -1.26 3.90 -9.76
N ALA A 47 -0.82 4.63 -10.77
CA ALA A 47 0.55 4.58 -11.27
C ALA A 47 1.55 5.11 -10.22
N GLY A 48 1.23 6.23 -9.56
CA GLY A 48 2.03 6.76 -8.45
C GLY A 48 2.13 5.77 -7.29
N ALA A 49 1.01 5.15 -6.90
CA ALA A 49 0.96 4.16 -5.85
C ALA A 49 1.75 2.89 -6.21
N TYR A 50 1.69 2.43 -7.46
CA TYR A 50 2.51 1.31 -7.94
C TYR A 50 4.00 1.64 -7.85
N THR A 51 4.42 2.82 -8.34
CA THR A 51 5.82 3.26 -8.27
C THR A 51 6.29 3.40 -6.83
N ALA A 52 5.46 3.94 -5.94
CA ALA A 52 5.77 4.02 -4.52
C ALA A 52 5.90 2.63 -3.89
N LEU A 53 4.98 1.71 -4.19
CA LEU A 53 4.96 0.35 -3.66
C LEU A 53 6.20 -0.46 -4.07
N THR A 54 6.62 -0.39 -5.33
CA THR A 54 7.81 -1.10 -5.83
C THR A 54 9.11 -0.34 -5.59
N GLY A 55 9.05 0.93 -5.21
CA GLY A 55 10.22 1.77 -4.92
C GLY A 55 10.46 1.89 -3.41
N LEU A 56 10.18 3.09 -2.88
CA LEU A 56 10.46 3.46 -1.49
C LEU A 56 9.53 2.80 -0.46
N GLY A 57 8.42 2.20 -0.90
CA GLY A 57 7.36 1.66 -0.07
C GLY A 57 6.27 2.68 0.27
N ILE A 58 5.06 2.18 0.47
CA ILE A 58 3.92 2.97 0.96
C ILE A 58 3.93 2.90 2.48
N THR A 59 3.78 4.04 3.16
CA THR A 59 3.72 4.09 4.63
C THR A 59 2.30 4.40 5.08
N GLY A 60 1.83 3.72 6.11
CA GLY A 60 0.54 3.98 6.74
C GLY A 60 0.42 3.30 8.09
N THR A 61 -0.77 3.31 8.66
CA THR A 61 -1.02 2.57 9.91
C THR A 61 -0.96 1.06 9.67
N PRO A 62 -0.68 0.24 10.70
CA PRO A 62 -0.64 -1.22 10.55
C PRO A 62 -1.91 -1.80 9.93
N SER A 63 -3.09 -1.30 10.31
CA SER A 63 -4.37 -1.78 9.81
C SER A 63 -4.60 -1.43 8.34
N GLU A 64 -4.27 -0.21 7.92
CA GLU A 64 -4.36 0.21 6.52
C GLU A 64 -3.39 -0.60 5.64
N MET A 65 -2.15 -0.76 6.11
CA MET A 65 -1.11 -1.48 5.37
C MET A 65 -1.40 -2.97 5.31
N LYS A 66 -1.98 -3.57 6.35
CA LYS A 66 -2.44 -4.96 6.34
C LYS A 66 -3.59 -5.15 5.34
N LEU A 67 -4.60 -4.28 5.36
CA LEU A 67 -5.70 -4.34 4.39
C LEU A 67 -5.20 -4.22 2.95
N LEU A 68 -4.24 -3.32 2.71
CA LEU A 68 -3.62 -3.17 1.39
C LEU A 68 -2.80 -4.42 1.04
N ALA A 69 -1.99 -4.94 1.95
CA ALA A 69 -1.23 -6.16 1.75
C ALA A 69 -2.13 -7.34 1.37
N ASP A 70 -3.22 -7.57 2.10
CA ASP A 70 -4.18 -8.66 1.83
C ASP A 70 -4.78 -8.54 0.42
N ARG A 71 -5.13 -7.31 0.00
CA ARG A 71 -5.65 -7.04 -1.35
C ARG A 71 -4.61 -7.29 -2.45
N LEU A 72 -3.37 -6.90 -2.20
CA LEU A 72 -2.26 -7.10 -3.14
C LEU A 72 -1.89 -8.58 -3.25
N THR A 73 -1.84 -9.30 -2.12
CA THR A 73 -1.61 -10.74 -2.08
C THR A 73 -2.75 -11.52 -2.74
N ALA A 74 -4.01 -11.12 -2.55
CA ALA A 74 -5.13 -11.69 -3.29
C ALA A 74 -5.04 -11.45 -4.81
N ALA A 75 -4.41 -10.35 -5.24
CA ALA A 75 -4.09 -10.09 -6.65
C ALA A 75 -2.85 -10.87 -7.16
N GLY A 76 -2.20 -11.64 -6.28
CA GLY A 76 -1.04 -12.48 -6.55
C GLY A 76 0.31 -11.81 -6.25
N ALA A 77 0.33 -10.62 -5.65
CA ALA A 77 1.56 -9.89 -5.38
C ALA A 77 2.23 -10.33 -4.07
N THR A 78 3.55 -10.49 -4.12
CA THR A 78 4.38 -10.70 -2.93
C THR A 78 4.73 -9.36 -2.33
N VAL A 79 4.29 -9.15 -1.09
CA VAL A 79 4.48 -7.90 -0.35
C VAL A 79 5.16 -8.14 1.00
N LEU A 80 5.93 -7.16 1.44
CA LEU A 80 6.66 -7.14 2.70
C LEU A 80 6.18 -5.96 3.53
N LEU A 81 5.82 -6.24 4.79
CA LEU A 81 5.47 -5.25 5.80
C LEU A 81 6.65 -5.07 6.74
N THR A 82 7.13 -3.84 6.92
CA THR A 82 8.25 -3.50 7.81
C THR A 82 7.83 -2.39 8.77
N PRO A 83 8.05 -2.52 10.10
CA PRO A 83 7.86 -1.42 11.03
C PRO A 83 8.72 -0.21 10.67
N ARG A 84 8.25 1.00 10.95
CA ARG A 84 8.97 2.25 10.68
C ARG A 84 9.19 3.09 11.92
#